data_AF-A0A956QV68-F1
#
_entry.id   AF-A0A956QV68-F1
#
_cell.length_a   1.000
_cell.length_b   1.000
_cell.length_c   1.000
_cell.angle_alpha   90.00
_cell.angle_beta   90.00
_cell.angle_gamma   90.00
#
_symmetry.space_group_name_H-M   'P 1'
#
loop_
_entity.id
_entity.type
_entity.pdbx_description
1 polymer ?
#
loop_
_entity_poly.entity_id
_entity_poly.type
_entity_poly.pdbx_seq_one_letter_code
_entity_poly.pdbx_strand_id
1 'polypeptide(L)'
;MNKFVHLILSTLIVLAAAAPGLAAESESEPGKRAAKPIRDKWALIVGISEFKNKSIPSLKFASKDARDFYNYLIKEANFAPDHVRLLTDKKATRRRVMSELGSKFLAPLARPDDLVVLFFSTHGSPSSMDLRGDNYLVAYDSDPDDLYVSGIEMKKIIESISDRVFTNRVLLVLDACHSGAIKPDAKGLKRSANFNAEELAQGSGQLVICSSMPDEQSWESRRFKNGVFTRRLLEGLKSNGTYTRLGEAFEEVKGSVQNEVREDRKGARQTPVLHSAWDGEDLILAARPFDPQSIPGAVAEDLEPDSTAINTESAAENSPNSLPDSPAGEKTAGGSLIVDKSYFAEEGDPKNLIKSYTVAIRNDPKDPELFYRRGCAFIQLGDWMRALNDFCDAQMNTPNKAHFYIGRAYVYHKLNRPIDARSDLKDAQFYDKKLPPQISFGD
;
A
#
# COMPACT_ATOMS: atom_id res chain seq x y z
N MET A 1 70.72 55.66 26.57
CA MET A 1 70.83 54.25 27.00
C MET A 1 69.41 53.69 27.13
N ASN A 2 69.05 52.72 26.29
CA ASN A 2 67.90 51.80 26.37
C ASN A 2 66.46 52.36 26.58
N LYS A 3 65.58 52.25 25.57
CA LYS A 3 64.55 51.16 25.33
C LYS A 3 63.18 51.56 25.96
N PHE A 4 61.97 51.32 25.45
CA PHE A 4 61.33 50.44 24.45
C PHE A 4 60.05 51.19 23.97
N VAL A 5 59.88 51.57 22.71
CA VAL A 5 59.16 50.88 21.60
C VAL A 5 57.74 50.41 21.94
N HIS A 6 56.75 51.18 21.46
CA HIS A 6 55.37 50.79 21.23
C HIS A 6 55.02 51.11 19.77
N LEU A 7 54.28 50.19 19.13
CA LEU A 7 53.41 50.42 17.97
C LEU A 7 54.07 50.66 16.61
N ILE A 8 53.74 49.82 15.62
CA ILE A 8 53.01 50.20 14.39
C ILE A 8 52.78 48.96 13.52
N LEU A 9 51.50 48.72 13.28
CA LEU A 9 50.85 48.17 12.08
C LEU A 9 51.77 47.82 10.89
N SER A 10 51.84 46.55 10.51
CA SER A 10 52.29 46.13 9.19
C SER A 10 51.11 45.58 8.39
N THR A 11 50.63 46.42 7.47
CA THR A 11 49.77 46.07 6.34
C THR A 11 50.55 45.20 5.38
N LEU A 12 50.13 43.96 5.15
CA LEU A 12 50.56 43.19 3.98
C LEU A 12 49.36 43.00 3.06
N ILE A 13 49.38 43.74 1.95
CA ILE A 13 48.47 43.60 0.83
C ILE A 13 48.94 42.37 0.04
N VAL A 14 48.15 41.30 0.03
CA VAL A 14 48.25 40.24 -0.98
C VAL A 14 47.05 40.38 -1.90
N LEU A 15 47.35 40.83 -3.11
CA LEU A 15 46.41 40.94 -4.22
C LEU A 15 46.27 39.53 -4.84
N ALA A 16 45.20 38.81 -4.51
CA ALA A 16 44.83 37.56 -5.18
C ALA A 16 43.66 37.83 -6.12
N ALA A 17 43.93 37.75 -7.42
CA ALA A 17 42.96 37.91 -8.49
C ALA A 17 41.90 36.78 -8.42
N ALA A 18 40.63 37.17 -8.52
CA ALA A 18 39.50 36.26 -8.59
C ALA A 18 39.47 35.51 -9.92
N ALA A 19 39.52 34.18 -9.86
CA ALA A 19 39.07 33.30 -10.92
C ALA A 19 37.72 32.68 -10.48
N PRO A 20 36.65 32.70 -11.30
CA PRO A 20 35.43 31.98 -11.00
C PRO A 20 35.66 30.51 -11.34
N GLY A 21 35.91 29.68 -10.33
CA GLY A 21 36.22 28.27 -10.50
C GLY A 21 35.57 27.41 -9.44
N LEU A 22 34.58 26.63 -9.89
CA LEU A 22 34.00 25.42 -9.31
C LEU A 22 33.45 25.53 -7.87
N ALA A 23 32.12 25.60 -7.79
CA ALA A 23 31.39 25.10 -6.64
C ALA A 23 31.82 23.64 -6.40
N ALA A 24 32.37 23.37 -5.23
CA ALA A 24 32.62 22.01 -4.78
C ALA A 24 31.28 21.29 -4.66
N GLU A 25 31.04 20.32 -5.54
CA GLU A 25 30.02 19.31 -5.32
C GLU A 25 30.40 18.57 -4.03
N SER A 26 29.52 18.64 -3.03
CA SER A 26 29.66 17.82 -1.83
C SER A 26 29.50 16.36 -2.25
N GLU A 27 30.60 15.62 -2.27
CA GLU A 27 30.58 14.17 -2.39
C GLU A 27 29.77 13.60 -1.22
N SER A 28 28.58 13.10 -1.51
CA SER A 28 27.74 12.39 -0.56
C SER A 28 28.44 11.11 -0.15
N GLU A 29 28.56 10.84 1.16
CA GLU A 29 29.14 9.58 1.62
C GLU A 29 28.45 8.36 0.96
N PRO A 30 29.23 7.37 0.48
CA PRO A 30 28.67 6.19 -0.16
C PRO A 30 27.95 5.33 0.89
N GLY A 31 26.63 5.45 0.96
CA GLY A 31 25.79 4.54 1.76
C GLY A 31 24.53 5.15 2.39
N LYS A 32 24.43 6.48 2.54
CA LYS A 32 23.19 7.12 3.02
C LYS A 32 22.36 7.59 1.83
N ARG A 33 21.29 6.85 1.52
CA ARG A 33 20.29 7.28 0.55
C ARG A 33 19.66 8.59 1.06
N ALA A 34 19.77 9.68 0.30
CA ALA A 34 19.12 10.94 0.66
C ALA A 34 17.62 10.71 0.91
N ALA A 35 17.10 11.22 2.02
CA ALA A 35 15.70 11.07 2.38
C ALA A 35 14.81 11.78 1.36
N LYS A 36 14.35 11.04 0.35
CA LYS A 36 13.41 11.59 -0.62
C LYS A 36 12.09 11.93 0.09
N PRO A 37 11.43 13.03 -0.25
CA PRO A 37 10.15 13.40 0.34
C PRO A 37 9.07 12.37 -0.03
N ILE A 38 8.00 12.31 0.78
CA ILE A 38 6.85 11.44 0.55
C ILE A 38 6.00 12.02 -0.58
N ARG A 39 5.86 11.28 -1.69
CA ARG A 39 5.10 11.74 -2.86
C ARG A 39 3.61 11.79 -2.57
N ASP A 40 3.04 10.63 -2.27
CA ASP A 40 1.66 10.46 -1.87
C ASP A 40 1.56 9.43 -0.71
N LYS A 41 0.37 9.23 -0.16
CA LYS A 41 0.14 8.35 0.99
C LYS A 41 -1.12 7.53 0.85
N TRP A 42 -0.98 6.23 1.05
CA TRP A 42 -2.03 5.22 0.89
C TRP A 42 -2.16 4.39 2.14
N ALA A 43 -3.39 4.01 2.50
CA ALA A 43 -3.56 3.11 3.64
C ALA A 43 -4.69 2.11 3.50
N LEU A 44 -4.46 0.88 3.96
CA LEU A 44 -5.47 -0.14 4.15
C LEU A 44 -5.57 -0.47 5.64
N ILE A 45 -6.72 -0.18 6.21
CA ILE A 45 -7.02 -0.27 7.64
C ILE A 45 -8.11 -1.32 7.83
N VAL A 46 -7.81 -2.35 8.61
CA VAL A 46 -8.68 -3.50 8.84
C VAL A 46 -8.91 -3.69 10.33
N GLY A 47 -10.18 -3.72 10.76
CA GLY A 47 -10.57 -3.96 12.14
C GLY A 47 -11.71 -4.96 12.23
N ILE A 48 -11.57 -6.03 13.01
CA ILE A 48 -12.56 -7.10 13.02
C ILE A 48 -12.92 -7.44 14.46
N SER A 49 -14.07 -6.93 14.88
CA SER A 49 -14.66 -7.20 16.20
C SER A 49 -15.61 -8.40 16.16
N GLU A 50 -16.35 -8.54 15.06
CA GLU A 50 -17.32 -9.61 14.88
C GLU A 50 -16.89 -10.57 13.79
N PHE A 51 -17.21 -11.85 13.98
CA PHE A 51 -16.89 -12.92 13.03
C PHE A 51 -18.17 -13.64 12.57
N LYS A 52 -18.14 -14.10 11.32
CA LYS A 52 -19.21 -14.92 10.73
C LYS A 52 -19.33 -16.24 11.47
N ASN A 53 -18.21 -16.91 11.71
CA ASN A 53 -18.14 -18.13 12.51
C ASN A 53 -18.24 -17.77 14.00
N LYS A 54 -19.27 -18.26 14.69
CA LYS A 54 -19.55 -17.95 16.10
C LYS A 54 -18.65 -18.67 17.09
N SER A 55 -17.86 -19.65 16.63
CA SER A 55 -16.82 -20.28 17.44
C SER A 55 -15.62 -19.38 17.68
N ILE A 56 -15.41 -18.35 16.83
CA ILE A 56 -14.39 -17.33 17.06
C ILE A 56 -14.95 -16.31 18.07
N PRO A 57 -14.28 -16.09 19.22
CA PRO A 57 -14.72 -15.10 20.19
C PRO A 57 -14.71 -13.68 19.61
N SER A 58 -15.77 -12.91 19.79
CA SER A 58 -15.80 -11.50 19.38
C SER A 58 -14.80 -10.66 20.19
N LEU A 59 -14.25 -9.62 19.55
CA LEU A 59 -13.47 -8.55 20.18
C LEU A 59 -14.36 -7.33 20.39
N LYS A 60 -14.14 -6.57 21.47
CA LYS A 60 -14.96 -5.40 21.80
C LYS A 60 -14.59 -4.17 20.98
N PHE A 61 -13.30 -3.99 20.66
CA PHE A 61 -12.77 -2.70 20.20
C PHE A 61 -12.00 -2.75 18.89
N ALA A 62 -11.66 -3.92 18.34
CA ALA A 62 -10.86 -4.01 17.12
C ALA A 62 -11.39 -3.17 15.93
N SER A 63 -12.71 -3.21 15.67
CA SER A 63 -13.32 -2.37 14.62
C SER A 63 -13.33 -0.88 14.98
N LYS A 64 -13.34 -0.53 16.26
CA LYS A 64 -13.20 0.85 16.73
C LYS A 64 -11.74 1.34 16.65
N ASP A 65 -10.79 0.49 16.98
CA ASP A 65 -9.35 0.74 16.85
C ASP A 65 -8.98 1.10 15.40
N ALA A 66 -9.49 0.33 14.44
CA ALA A 66 -9.36 0.64 13.01
C ALA A 66 -10.00 2.00 12.63
N ARG A 67 -11.20 2.32 13.14
CA ARG A 67 -11.86 3.62 12.90
C ARG A 67 -11.07 4.78 13.49
N ASP A 68 -10.54 4.63 14.70
CA ASP A 68 -9.75 5.68 15.37
C ASP A 68 -8.43 5.92 14.64
N PHE A 69 -7.77 4.85 14.17
CA PHE A 69 -6.56 4.95 13.36
C PHE A 69 -6.83 5.59 11.99
N TYR A 70 -7.90 5.17 11.30
CA TYR A 70 -8.39 5.83 10.08
C TYR A 70 -8.58 7.34 10.29
N ASN A 71 -9.28 7.72 11.36
CA ASN A 71 -9.55 9.11 11.68
C ASN A 71 -8.27 9.91 11.93
N TYR A 72 -7.31 9.33 12.63
CA TYR A 72 -6.00 9.96 12.82
C TYR A 72 -5.31 10.21 11.47
N LEU A 73 -5.28 9.22 10.57
CA LEU A 73 -4.61 9.35 9.29
C LEU A 73 -5.13 10.53 8.47
N ILE A 74 -6.46 10.67 8.37
CA ILE A 74 -7.07 11.70 7.51
C ILE A 74 -7.13 13.08 8.17
N LYS A 75 -7.21 13.16 9.52
CA LYS A 75 -7.37 14.44 10.24
C LYS A 75 -6.05 15.06 10.66
N GLU A 76 -5.07 14.23 11.00
CA GLU A 76 -3.85 14.67 11.68
C GLU A 76 -2.59 14.21 10.93
N ALA A 77 -2.67 13.07 10.23
CA ALA A 77 -1.53 12.54 9.49
C ALA A 77 -1.54 12.93 8.00
N ASN A 78 -2.38 13.85 7.53
CA ASN A 78 -2.41 14.38 6.16
C ASN A 78 -2.62 13.32 5.05
N PHE A 79 -3.36 12.24 5.29
CA PHE A 79 -3.81 11.33 4.22
C PHE A 79 -5.06 11.88 3.55
N ALA A 80 -5.16 11.77 2.23
CA ALA A 80 -6.41 12.08 1.55
C ALA A 80 -7.48 11.03 1.92
N PRO A 81 -8.73 11.41 2.22
CA PRO A 81 -9.76 10.45 2.66
C PRO A 81 -10.02 9.31 1.66
N ASP A 82 -9.95 9.61 0.37
CA ASP A 82 -10.10 8.65 -0.71
C ASP A 82 -8.86 7.74 -0.87
N HIS A 83 -7.71 8.11 -0.30
CA HIS A 83 -6.48 7.31 -0.25
C HIS A 83 -6.40 6.38 0.97
N VAL A 84 -7.47 6.28 1.75
CA VAL A 84 -7.55 5.35 2.88
C VAL A 84 -8.74 4.41 2.72
N ARG A 85 -8.48 3.10 2.75
CA ARG A 85 -9.51 2.06 2.79
C ARG A 85 -9.70 1.58 4.21
N LEU A 86 -10.94 1.62 4.69
CA LEU A 86 -11.34 1.07 5.98
C LEU A 86 -12.26 -0.13 5.78
N LEU A 87 -11.83 -1.30 6.25
CA LEU A 87 -12.63 -2.53 6.25
C LEU A 87 -12.93 -2.92 7.70
N THR A 88 -14.21 -2.96 8.07
CA THR A 88 -14.63 -3.42 9.40
C THR A 88 -15.61 -4.57 9.36
N ASP A 89 -15.48 -5.49 10.31
CA ASP A 89 -16.41 -6.61 10.57
C ASP A 89 -16.79 -7.34 9.28
N LYS A 90 -18.09 -7.45 8.95
CA LYS A 90 -18.62 -8.12 7.76
C LYS A 90 -17.98 -7.73 6.43
N LYS A 91 -17.35 -6.56 6.35
CA LYS A 91 -16.65 -6.08 5.15
C LYS A 91 -15.25 -6.67 5.06
N ALA A 92 -14.59 -6.95 6.16
CA ALA A 92 -13.23 -7.45 6.25
C ALA A 92 -13.15 -8.98 6.01
N THR A 93 -13.70 -9.43 4.88
CA THR A 93 -13.54 -10.81 4.41
C THR A 93 -12.13 -11.04 3.88
N ARG A 94 -11.64 -12.28 3.97
CA ARG A 94 -10.33 -12.68 3.44
C ARG A 94 -10.17 -12.27 1.97
N ARG A 95 -11.21 -12.54 1.16
CA ARG A 95 -11.23 -12.18 -0.26
C ARG A 95 -11.12 -10.67 -0.47
N ARG A 96 -11.88 -9.86 0.28
CA ARG A 96 -11.86 -8.41 0.12
C ARG A 96 -10.51 -7.83 0.53
N VAL A 97 -9.98 -8.20 1.69
CA VAL A 97 -8.67 -7.71 2.15
C VAL A 97 -7.58 -7.98 1.10
N MET A 98 -7.50 -9.23 0.60
CA MET A 98 -6.51 -9.56 -0.45
C MET A 98 -6.75 -8.81 -1.76
N SER A 99 -8.00 -8.52 -2.11
CA SER A 99 -8.34 -7.73 -3.29
C SER A 99 -7.90 -6.26 -3.16
N GLU A 100 -8.09 -5.64 -1.99
CA GLU A 100 -7.63 -4.26 -1.75
C GLU A 100 -6.10 -4.17 -1.78
N LEU A 101 -5.40 -5.18 -1.23
CA LEU A 101 -3.94 -5.27 -1.31
C LEU A 101 -3.45 -5.39 -2.76
N GLY A 102 -4.02 -6.33 -3.53
CA GLY A 102 -3.37 -6.83 -4.75
C GLY A 102 -3.94 -6.40 -6.09
N SER A 103 -5.22 -6.02 -6.19
CA SER A 103 -5.87 -5.81 -7.51
C SER A 103 -6.79 -4.60 -7.61
N LYS A 104 -7.35 -4.11 -6.50
CA LYS A 104 -8.36 -3.04 -6.51
C LYS A 104 -7.85 -1.68 -6.02
N PHE A 105 -6.88 -1.67 -5.10
CA PHE A 105 -6.53 -0.44 -4.40
C PHE A 105 -5.02 -0.19 -4.32
N LEU A 106 -4.27 -0.89 -3.47
CA LEU A 106 -2.87 -0.52 -3.23
C LEU A 106 -1.98 -0.78 -4.44
N ALA A 107 -1.95 -2.02 -4.95
CA ALA A 107 -1.15 -2.37 -6.13
C ALA A 107 -1.39 -1.47 -7.36
N PRO A 108 -2.64 -1.19 -7.80
CA PRO A 108 -2.85 -0.34 -8.98
C PRO A 108 -2.56 1.15 -8.76
N LEU A 109 -2.63 1.66 -7.52
CA LEU A 109 -2.55 3.10 -7.24
C LEU A 109 -1.21 3.55 -6.68
N ALA A 110 -0.59 2.78 -5.79
CA ALA A 110 0.67 3.18 -5.18
C ALA A 110 1.81 3.25 -6.21
N ARG A 111 2.68 4.24 -6.05
CA ARG A 111 3.81 4.52 -6.95
C ARG A 111 5.11 4.61 -6.16
N PRO A 112 6.27 4.69 -6.84
CA PRO A 112 7.53 5.00 -6.19
C PRO A 112 7.44 6.26 -5.35
N ASP A 113 8.15 6.24 -4.22
CA ASP A 113 8.23 7.34 -3.26
C ASP A 113 6.94 7.66 -2.48
N ASP A 114 5.85 6.90 -2.66
CA ASP A 114 4.66 6.98 -1.79
C ASP A 114 4.92 6.36 -0.41
N LEU A 115 4.10 6.67 0.59
CA LEU A 115 4.01 5.93 1.86
C LEU A 115 2.79 5.01 1.83
N VAL A 116 2.99 3.73 2.13
CA VAL A 116 1.90 2.76 2.33
C VAL A 116 1.81 2.41 3.82
N VAL A 117 0.63 2.57 4.40
CA VAL A 117 0.33 2.17 5.79
C VAL A 117 -0.69 1.05 5.80
N LEU A 118 -0.33 -0.07 6.40
CA LEU A 118 -1.23 -1.18 6.66
C LEU A 118 -1.50 -1.27 8.16
N PHE A 119 -2.76 -1.35 8.56
CA PHE A 119 -3.14 -1.52 9.96
C PHE A 119 -4.13 -2.67 10.08
N PHE A 120 -3.84 -3.62 10.96
CA PHE A 120 -4.72 -4.76 11.24
C PHE A 120 -4.99 -4.87 12.73
N SER A 121 -6.26 -4.83 13.12
CA SER A 121 -6.71 -5.17 14.47
C SER A 121 -7.73 -6.31 14.40
N THR A 122 -7.34 -7.50 14.84
CA THR A 122 -8.15 -8.74 14.79
C THR A 122 -7.47 -9.85 15.62
N HIS A 123 -8.03 -11.05 15.67
CA HIS A 123 -7.34 -12.23 16.17
C HIS A 123 -6.19 -12.65 15.24
N GLY A 124 -5.12 -13.17 15.83
CA GLY A 124 -4.05 -13.89 15.14
C GLY A 124 -4.08 -15.37 15.48
N SER A 125 -3.57 -16.23 14.60
CA SER A 125 -3.43 -17.66 14.87
C SER A 125 -2.39 -17.90 15.98
N PRO A 126 -2.60 -18.88 16.86
CA PRO A 126 -1.56 -19.36 17.75
C PRO A 126 -0.38 -19.93 16.97
N SER A 127 0.86 -19.60 17.37
CA SER A 127 2.09 -20.14 16.75
C SER A 127 2.22 -21.67 16.85
N SER A 128 1.38 -22.31 17.68
CA SER A 128 1.32 -23.76 17.87
C SER A 128 0.35 -24.50 16.93
N MET A 129 -0.49 -23.78 16.19
CA MET A 129 -1.62 -24.35 15.43
C MET A 129 -1.24 -24.83 14.02
N ASP A 130 -0.05 -24.49 13.52
CA ASP A 130 0.43 -24.97 12.23
C ASP A 130 1.68 -25.86 12.36
N LEU A 131 1.74 -26.92 11.54
CA LEU A 131 2.83 -27.88 11.45
C LEU A 131 4.11 -27.26 10.87
N ARG A 132 4.01 -26.10 10.19
CA ARG A 132 5.13 -25.39 9.54
C ARG A 132 5.45 -24.02 10.17
N GLY A 133 4.61 -23.52 11.08
CA GLY A 133 4.83 -22.27 11.80
C GLY A 133 4.27 -21.01 11.10
N ASP A 134 3.35 -21.18 10.15
CA ASP A 134 2.74 -20.06 9.43
C ASP A 134 1.75 -19.28 10.33
N ASN A 135 1.77 -17.94 10.22
CA ASN A 135 0.96 -17.05 11.07
C ASN A 135 -0.12 -16.37 10.24
N TYR A 136 -1.35 -16.46 10.73
CA TYR A 136 -2.55 -15.98 10.06
C TYR A 136 -3.23 -14.87 10.87
N LEU A 137 -3.71 -13.86 10.18
CA LEU A 137 -4.76 -12.98 10.67
C LEU A 137 -6.11 -13.62 10.39
N VAL A 138 -7.00 -13.55 11.37
CA VAL A 138 -8.37 -14.04 11.26
C VAL A 138 -9.22 -12.97 10.58
N ALA A 139 -9.80 -13.29 9.43
CA ALA A 139 -10.75 -12.44 8.71
C ALA A 139 -12.18 -12.69 9.20
N TYR A 140 -13.13 -11.84 8.78
CA TYR A 140 -14.55 -11.98 9.16
C TYR A 140 -15.12 -13.36 8.84
N ASP A 141 -14.77 -13.90 7.68
CA ASP A 141 -15.24 -15.17 7.13
C ASP A 141 -14.26 -16.33 7.35
N SER A 142 -13.26 -16.16 8.23
CA SER A 142 -12.35 -17.25 8.58
C SER A 142 -13.03 -18.36 9.37
N ASP A 143 -12.48 -19.55 9.19
CA ASP A 143 -12.81 -20.77 9.90
C ASP A 143 -11.66 -21.10 10.86
N PRO A 144 -11.87 -21.09 12.19
CA PRO A 144 -10.81 -21.38 13.15
C PRO A 144 -10.26 -22.80 13.04
N ASP A 145 -11.00 -23.73 12.41
CA ASP A 145 -10.57 -25.11 12.24
C ASP A 145 -9.72 -25.31 10.96
N ASP A 146 -9.73 -24.35 10.03
CA ASP A 146 -8.92 -24.36 8.79
C ASP A 146 -8.46 -22.95 8.39
N LEU A 147 -7.53 -22.40 9.18
CA LEU A 147 -6.93 -21.09 8.91
C LEU A 147 -5.99 -21.10 7.69
N TYR A 148 -5.48 -22.26 7.28
CA TYR A 148 -4.63 -22.37 6.08
C TYR A 148 -5.36 -21.89 4.83
N VAL A 149 -6.63 -22.30 4.69
CA VAL A 149 -7.49 -21.89 3.57
C VAL A 149 -8.18 -20.56 3.85
N SER A 150 -8.70 -20.38 5.07
CA SER A 150 -9.66 -19.31 5.38
C SER A 150 -9.03 -18.07 6.02
N GLY A 151 -7.81 -18.18 6.55
CA GLY A 151 -7.05 -17.09 7.17
C GLY A 151 -6.28 -16.24 6.15
N ILE A 152 -5.79 -15.09 6.62
CA ILE A 152 -4.90 -14.22 5.85
C ILE A 152 -3.48 -14.43 6.37
N GLU A 153 -2.68 -15.15 5.60
CA GLU A 153 -1.27 -15.38 5.93
C GLU A 153 -0.50 -14.06 5.93
N MET A 154 0.17 -13.74 7.04
CA MET A 154 0.90 -12.46 7.18
C MET A 154 2.00 -12.31 6.13
N LYS A 155 2.68 -13.40 5.78
CA LYS A 155 3.70 -13.42 4.72
C LYS A 155 3.11 -12.99 3.37
N LYS A 156 1.92 -13.48 3.01
CA LYS A 156 1.23 -13.09 1.78
C LYS A 156 0.88 -11.60 1.73
N ILE A 157 0.67 -10.95 2.88
CA ILE A 157 0.45 -9.49 2.93
C ILE A 157 1.73 -8.80 2.46
N ILE A 158 2.88 -9.15 3.04
CA ILE A 158 4.17 -8.57 2.67
C ILE A 158 4.52 -8.90 1.22
N GLU A 159 4.39 -10.15 0.78
CA GLU A 159 4.62 -10.56 -0.62
C GLU A 159 3.73 -9.77 -1.60
N SER A 160 2.45 -9.56 -1.24
CA SER A 160 1.54 -8.77 -2.08
C SER A 160 1.99 -7.31 -2.22
N ILE A 161 2.63 -6.75 -1.19
CA ILE A 161 3.18 -5.41 -1.23
C ILE A 161 4.52 -5.41 -1.98
N SER A 162 5.47 -6.27 -1.63
CA SER A 162 6.80 -6.31 -2.24
C SER A 162 6.76 -6.57 -3.75
N ASP A 163 5.83 -7.41 -4.20
CA ASP A 163 5.79 -7.85 -5.60
C ASP A 163 4.99 -6.90 -6.49
N ARG A 164 4.09 -6.10 -5.92
CA ARG A 164 3.07 -5.35 -6.69
C ARG A 164 3.01 -3.86 -6.38
N VAL A 165 3.58 -3.41 -5.26
CA VAL A 165 3.57 -2.01 -4.84
C VAL A 165 4.97 -1.45 -5.03
N PHE A 166 5.09 -0.43 -5.88
CA PHE A 166 6.38 0.12 -6.29
C PHE A 166 7.04 1.07 -5.27
N THR A 167 6.57 1.09 -4.01
CA THR A 167 7.21 1.89 -2.95
C THR A 167 8.03 1.05 -1.99
N ASN A 168 9.13 1.63 -1.54
CA ASN A 168 9.95 1.10 -0.46
C ASN A 168 9.57 1.70 0.89
N ARG A 169 8.53 2.54 1.03
CA ARG A 169 8.10 3.07 2.34
C ARG A 169 6.82 2.38 2.78
N VAL A 170 6.95 1.30 3.54
CA VAL A 170 5.81 0.51 4.00
C VAL A 170 5.84 0.44 5.51
N LEU A 171 4.77 0.89 6.16
CA LEU A 171 4.53 0.69 7.58
C LEU A 171 3.42 -0.35 7.76
N LEU A 172 3.75 -1.49 8.34
CA LEU A 172 2.77 -2.50 8.77
C LEU A 172 2.59 -2.43 10.28
N VAL A 173 1.35 -2.22 10.73
CA VAL A 173 0.97 -2.24 12.14
C VAL A 173 0.02 -3.41 12.39
N LEU A 174 0.42 -4.32 13.27
CA LEU A 174 -0.32 -5.52 13.65
C LEU A 174 -0.76 -5.39 15.12
N ASP A 175 -2.02 -5.02 15.34
CA ASP A 175 -2.70 -5.15 16.63
C ASP A 175 -3.48 -6.47 16.71
N ALA A 176 -2.74 -7.58 16.59
CA ALA A 176 -3.28 -8.92 16.69
C ALA A 176 -2.46 -9.73 17.69
N CYS A 177 -3.13 -10.62 18.42
CA CYS A 177 -2.45 -11.52 19.35
C CYS A 177 -1.47 -12.40 18.58
N HIS A 178 -0.21 -12.41 19.02
CA HIS A 178 0.78 -13.38 18.57
C HIS A 178 0.77 -14.62 19.49
N SER A 179 -0.42 -15.10 19.88
CA SER A 179 -0.55 -15.94 21.08
C SER A 179 -0.15 -17.40 20.85
N GLY A 180 1.12 -17.74 21.06
CA GLY A 180 1.57 -19.11 21.35
C GLY A 180 1.12 -19.68 22.71
N ALA A 181 0.07 -19.15 23.32
CA ALA A 181 -0.36 -19.52 24.67
C ALA A 181 -1.28 -20.75 24.66
N ILE A 182 -0.73 -21.92 24.30
CA ILE A 182 -1.25 -23.21 24.77
C ILE A 182 -0.35 -23.65 25.93
N LYS A 183 -0.95 -23.94 27.10
CA LYS A 183 -0.25 -24.52 28.25
C LYS A 183 0.47 -25.81 27.82
N PRO A 184 1.77 -25.97 28.08
CA PRO A 184 2.53 -27.13 27.63
C PRO A 184 2.29 -28.30 28.58
N ASP A 185 1.28 -29.11 28.29
CA ASP A 185 1.17 -30.47 28.81
C ASP A 185 1.09 -31.47 27.65
N ALA A 186 2.11 -31.44 26.79
CA ALA A 186 2.39 -32.53 25.87
C ALA A 186 3.88 -32.60 25.58
N LYS A 187 4.47 -33.75 25.94
CA LYS A 187 5.87 -34.12 25.72
C LYS A 187 6.31 -33.89 24.27
N GLY A 188 7.44 -33.23 24.10
CA GLY A 188 8.43 -33.55 23.06
C GLY A 188 8.13 -33.08 21.64
N LEU A 189 8.60 -31.87 21.31
CA LEU A 189 9.45 -31.61 20.14
C LEU A 189 9.85 -30.13 20.20
N LYS A 190 11.16 -29.82 20.18
CA LYS A 190 11.63 -28.45 19.91
C LYS A 190 11.11 -28.04 18.54
N ARG A 191 10.17 -27.10 18.47
CA ARG A 191 9.67 -26.50 17.23
C ARG A 191 10.31 -25.13 17.06
N SER A 192 11.26 -25.05 16.14
CA SER A 192 11.86 -23.82 15.64
C SER A 192 11.14 -23.46 14.33
N ALA A 193 10.16 -22.56 14.41
CA ALA A 193 9.62 -21.76 13.31
C ALA A 193 8.64 -20.74 13.91
N ASN A 194 9.16 -19.79 14.69
CA ASN A 194 8.38 -18.64 15.10
C ASN A 194 8.33 -17.67 13.92
N PHE A 195 7.20 -17.00 13.72
CA PHE A 195 7.10 -15.76 12.96
C PHE A 195 8.34 -14.90 13.17
N ASN A 196 9.08 -14.64 12.10
CA ASN A 196 10.20 -13.73 12.19
C ASN A 196 9.79 -12.39 11.58
N ALA A 197 9.21 -11.52 12.41
CA ALA A 197 8.95 -10.14 12.03
C ALA A 197 10.22 -9.44 11.50
N GLU A 198 11.40 -9.89 11.94
CA GLU A 198 12.69 -9.47 11.40
C GLU A 198 12.89 -9.93 9.95
N GLU A 199 12.53 -11.17 9.60
CA GLU A 199 12.56 -11.69 8.22
C GLU A 199 11.58 -10.94 7.32
N LEU A 200 10.41 -10.57 7.84
CA LEU A 200 9.47 -9.70 7.12
C LEU A 200 10.04 -8.30 6.91
N ALA A 201 10.82 -7.78 7.85
CA ALA A 201 11.45 -6.47 7.74
C ALA A 201 12.71 -6.47 6.85
N GLN A 202 13.24 -7.61 6.38
CA GLN A 202 14.48 -7.68 5.58
C GLN A 202 14.39 -7.01 4.19
N GLY A 203 13.19 -6.69 3.70
CA GLY A 203 13.03 -5.86 2.50
C GLY A 203 13.40 -4.40 2.78
N SER A 204 14.25 -3.81 1.93
CA SER A 204 14.68 -2.41 2.10
C SER A 204 13.49 -1.46 2.27
N GLY A 205 13.42 -0.77 3.42
CA GLY A 205 12.44 0.29 3.69
C GLY A 205 11.10 -0.13 4.31
N GLN A 206 10.99 -1.36 4.83
CA GLN A 206 9.80 -1.81 5.57
C GLN A 206 9.95 -1.59 7.09
N LEU A 207 8.92 -1.05 7.72
CA LEU A 207 8.77 -0.97 9.17
C LEU A 207 7.57 -1.81 9.60
N VAL A 208 7.79 -2.71 10.56
CA VAL A 208 6.75 -3.59 11.11
C VAL A 208 6.63 -3.36 12.61
N ILE A 209 5.45 -2.94 13.06
CA ILE A 209 5.11 -2.81 14.47
C ILE A 209 4.11 -3.90 14.84
N CYS A 210 4.43 -4.71 15.85
CA CYS A 210 3.48 -5.66 16.43
C CYS A 210 3.11 -5.24 17.85
N SER A 211 1.85 -5.46 18.24
CA SER A 211 1.34 -5.01 19.54
C SER A 211 1.84 -5.82 20.73
N SER A 212 2.46 -6.97 20.51
CA SER A 212 3.05 -7.83 21.54
C SER A 212 4.24 -8.64 21.00
N MET A 213 5.04 -9.18 21.92
CA MET A 213 6.03 -10.21 21.62
C MET A 213 5.36 -11.52 21.20
N PRO A 214 6.09 -12.44 20.52
CA PRO A 214 5.55 -13.71 20.05
C PRO A 214 5.01 -14.67 21.11
N ASP A 215 5.37 -14.50 22.38
CA ASP A 215 4.90 -15.31 23.52
C ASP A 215 3.89 -14.56 24.40
N GLU A 216 3.47 -13.35 23.98
CA GLU A 216 2.61 -12.46 24.77
C GLU A 216 1.26 -12.23 24.08
N GLN A 217 0.28 -11.82 24.87
CA GLN A 217 -1.07 -11.54 24.40
C GLN A 217 -1.26 -10.02 24.20
N SER A 218 -2.01 -9.65 23.16
CA SER A 218 -2.47 -8.28 22.95
C SER A 218 -3.81 -8.08 23.65
N TRP A 219 -3.90 -7.05 24.51
CA TRP A 219 -5.06 -6.84 25.38
C TRP A 219 -5.93 -5.67 24.95
N GLU A 220 -7.25 -5.83 25.14
CA GLU A 220 -8.19 -4.71 25.15
C GLU A 220 -8.09 -3.91 26.45
N SER A 221 -8.15 -2.58 26.40
CA SER A 221 -8.02 -1.74 27.60
C SER A 221 -9.20 -1.93 28.55
N ARG A 222 -8.91 -1.87 29.86
CA ARG A 222 -9.96 -1.77 30.91
C ARG A 222 -10.35 -0.33 31.20
N ARG A 223 -9.51 0.62 30.76
CA ARG A 223 -9.61 2.05 31.04
C ARG A 223 -10.26 2.80 29.88
N PHE A 224 -10.00 2.35 28.65
CA PHE A 224 -10.44 2.99 27.42
C PHE A 224 -11.26 2.05 26.54
N LYS A 225 -12.04 2.61 25.62
CA LYS A 225 -12.80 1.84 24.62
C LYS A 225 -11.92 1.51 23.39
N ASN A 226 -10.78 0.88 23.63
CA ASN A 226 -9.76 0.59 22.61
C ASN A 226 -8.91 -0.62 23.03
N GLY A 227 -8.16 -1.20 22.09
CA GLY A 227 -6.95 -1.97 22.38
C GLY A 227 -5.96 -1.14 23.21
N VAL A 228 -5.27 -1.76 24.17
CA VAL A 228 -4.22 -1.07 24.96
C VAL A 228 -3.17 -0.52 24.00
N PHE A 229 -2.69 -1.34 23.08
CA PHE A 229 -1.70 -0.93 22.08
C PHE A 229 -2.21 0.17 21.17
N THR A 230 -3.36 -0.01 20.50
CA THR A 230 -3.87 1.01 19.56
C THR A 230 -4.08 2.36 20.24
N ARG A 231 -4.62 2.39 21.46
CA ARG A 231 -4.78 3.64 22.21
C ARG A 231 -3.43 4.33 22.44
N ARG A 232 -2.43 3.60 22.94
CA ARG A 232 -1.11 4.17 23.21
C ARG A 232 -0.39 4.56 21.93
N LEU A 233 -0.50 3.78 20.86
CA LEU A 233 0.03 4.11 19.54
C LEU A 233 -0.48 5.47 19.06
N LEU A 234 -1.80 5.71 19.16
CA LEU A 234 -2.39 6.99 18.77
C LEU A 234 -1.95 8.15 19.66
N GLU A 235 -1.69 7.94 20.94
CA GLU A 235 -1.12 8.96 21.84
C GLU A 235 0.32 9.28 21.46
N GLY A 236 1.16 8.24 21.30
CA GLY A 236 2.56 8.37 20.93
C GLY A 236 2.73 9.05 19.57
N LEU A 237 1.94 8.69 18.57
CA LEU A 237 1.96 9.31 17.23
C LEU A 237 1.55 10.80 17.21
N LYS A 238 1.02 11.32 18.32
CA LYS A 238 0.59 12.72 18.49
C LYS A 238 1.47 13.49 19.47
N SER A 239 2.43 12.84 20.13
CA SER A 239 3.14 13.41 21.28
C SER A 239 3.92 14.69 20.93
N ASN A 240 4.38 14.83 19.69
CA ASN A 240 5.04 16.03 19.17
C ASN A 240 4.34 16.63 17.94
N GLY A 241 3.01 16.49 17.87
CA GLY A 241 2.20 16.99 16.75
C GLY A 241 2.67 16.43 15.40
N THR A 242 2.81 17.32 14.40
CA THR A 242 3.19 16.95 13.03
C THR A 242 4.66 16.58 12.86
N TYR A 243 5.49 16.72 13.89
CA TYR A 243 6.93 16.42 13.87
C TYR A 243 7.26 15.12 14.58
N THR A 244 6.25 14.40 15.07
CA THR A 244 6.43 13.13 15.77
C THR A 244 7.10 12.10 14.87
N ARG A 245 8.30 11.69 15.26
CA ARG A 245 9.04 10.61 14.61
C ARG A 245 8.56 9.26 15.11
N LEU A 246 8.44 8.29 14.21
CA LEU A 246 7.84 6.99 14.51
C LEU A 246 8.64 6.21 15.55
N GLY A 247 9.98 6.22 15.49
CA GLY A 247 10.82 5.57 16.47
C GLY A 247 10.66 6.16 17.88
N GLU A 248 10.61 7.49 17.98
CA GLU A 248 10.38 8.20 19.26
C GLU A 248 9.00 7.89 19.84
N ALA A 249 7.96 7.94 19.00
CA ALA A 249 6.61 7.55 19.39
C ALA A 249 6.56 6.10 19.88
N PHE A 250 7.24 5.19 19.18
CA PHE A 250 7.22 3.77 19.52
C PHE A 250 7.83 3.48 20.90
N GLU A 251 8.92 4.16 21.29
CA GLU A 251 9.52 3.98 22.61
C GLU A 251 8.56 4.41 23.75
N GLU A 252 7.82 5.51 23.56
CA GLU A 252 6.78 5.94 24.50
C GLU A 252 5.61 4.92 24.57
N VAL A 253 5.18 4.43 23.41
CA VAL A 253 4.13 3.41 23.29
C VAL A 253 4.51 2.15 24.04
N LYS A 254 5.74 1.66 23.83
CA LYS A 254 6.24 0.44 24.46
C LYS A 254 6.17 0.52 25.98
N GLY A 255 6.70 1.61 26.57
CA GLY A 255 6.64 1.82 28.01
C GLY A 255 5.21 1.94 28.55
N SER A 256 4.36 2.69 27.83
CA SER A 256 2.97 2.94 28.24
C SER A 256 2.10 1.67 28.20
N VAL A 257 2.25 0.84 27.17
CA VAL A 257 1.56 -0.45 27.03
C VAL A 257 1.97 -1.41 28.14
N GLN A 258 3.28 -1.56 28.38
CA GLN A 258 3.80 -2.44 29.42
C GLN A 258 3.30 -2.02 30.81
N ASN A 259 3.29 -0.72 31.09
CA ASN A 259 2.80 -0.18 32.36
C ASN A 259 1.30 -0.42 32.54
N GLU A 260 0.46 -0.08 31.56
CA GLU A 260 -1.00 -0.27 31.65
C GLU A 260 -1.36 -1.74 31.85
N VAL A 261 -0.77 -2.65 31.08
CA VAL A 261 -1.07 -4.08 31.20
C VAL A 261 -0.64 -4.63 32.55
N ARG A 262 0.56 -4.26 33.04
CA ARG A 262 1.08 -4.70 34.34
C ARG A 262 0.21 -4.22 35.50
N GLU A 263 -0.26 -2.97 35.44
CA GLU A 263 -1.13 -2.37 36.47
C GLU A 263 -2.54 -2.98 36.45
N ASP A 264 -3.11 -3.16 35.26
CA ASP A 264 -4.48 -3.63 35.12
C ASP A 264 -4.62 -5.14 35.35
N ARG A 265 -3.54 -5.90 35.11
CA ARG A 265 -3.57 -7.37 35.08
C ARG A 265 -2.33 -7.95 35.74
N LYS A 266 -2.49 -8.42 36.98
CA LYS A 266 -1.42 -9.08 37.73
C LYS A 266 -0.86 -10.28 36.95
N GLY A 267 0.43 -10.23 36.61
CA GLY A 267 1.14 -11.30 35.92
C GLY A 267 0.98 -11.34 34.40
N ALA A 268 0.16 -10.45 33.81
CA ALA A 268 0.09 -10.33 32.35
C ALA A 268 1.23 -9.45 31.82
N ARG A 269 1.61 -9.71 30.57
CA ARG A 269 2.60 -8.93 29.83
C ARG A 269 2.06 -8.60 28.45
N GLN A 270 2.49 -7.44 27.94
CA GLN A 270 2.34 -7.04 26.55
C GLN A 270 3.45 -6.05 26.25
N THR A 271 4.36 -6.45 25.37
CA THR A 271 5.55 -5.71 24.98
C THR A 271 5.49 -5.51 23.48
N PRO A 272 5.15 -4.30 23.01
CA PRO A 272 5.20 -3.98 21.59
C PRO A 272 6.61 -4.17 21.03
N VAL A 273 6.69 -4.56 19.76
CA VAL A 273 7.94 -4.71 19.00
C VAL A 273 7.91 -3.89 17.72
N LEU A 274 9.05 -3.31 17.37
CA LEU A 274 9.30 -2.62 16.12
C LEU A 274 10.48 -3.30 15.44
N HIS A 275 10.26 -3.81 14.24
CA HIS A 275 11.27 -4.35 13.34
C HIS A 275 11.40 -3.44 12.13
N SER A 276 12.63 -3.22 11.68
CA SER A 276 12.92 -2.25 10.63
C SER A 276 14.18 -2.64 9.87
N ALA A 277 14.11 -2.69 8.54
CA ALA A 277 15.28 -2.52 7.67
C ALA A 277 15.22 -1.17 6.92
N TRP A 278 14.62 -0.17 7.58
CA TRP A 278 14.61 1.20 7.12
C TRP A 278 16.01 1.81 7.27
N ASP A 279 16.58 2.26 6.16
CA ASP A 279 17.91 2.89 6.08
C ASP A 279 17.84 4.43 5.90
N GLY A 280 16.63 4.99 5.87
CA GLY A 280 16.37 6.43 5.73
C GLY A 280 16.20 7.19 7.04
N GLU A 281 15.81 8.47 6.96
CA GLU A 281 15.40 9.25 8.13
C GLU A 281 14.11 8.70 8.76
N ASP A 282 14.00 8.79 10.08
CA ASP A 282 12.85 8.25 10.81
C ASP A 282 11.52 8.77 10.26
N LEU A 283 10.54 7.85 10.13
CA LEU A 283 9.30 8.13 9.46
C LEU A 283 8.44 9.10 10.28
N ILE A 284 7.94 10.16 9.64
CA ILE A 284 6.95 11.06 10.22
C ILE A 284 5.64 10.86 9.47
N LEU A 285 4.67 10.14 10.05
CA LEU A 285 3.38 9.85 9.38
C LEU A 285 2.64 11.14 9.00
N ALA A 286 2.78 12.18 9.82
CA ALA A 286 2.14 13.47 9.62
C ALA A 286 2.81 14.36 8.57
N ALA A 287 3.91 13.93 7.94
CA ALA A 287 4.53 14.66 6.86
C ALA A 287 3.54 14.90 5.70
N ARG A 288 3.52 16.10 5.13
CA ARG A 288 2.64 16.43 4.00
C ARG A 288 3.16 15.74 2.73
N PRO A 289 2.28 15.09 1.93
CA PRO A 289 2.68 14.60 0.61
C PRO A 289 3.00 15.80 -0.31
N PHE A 290 4.00 15.66 -1.18
CA PHE A 290 4.38 16.75 -2.09
C PHE A 290 3.65 16.72 -3.44
N ASP A 291 3.09 15.57 -3.84
CA ASP A 291 2.40 15.39 -5.12
C ASP A 291 1.29 14.32 -4.99
N PRO A 292 0.20 14.63 -4.25
CA PRO A 292 -0.92 13.71 -4.09
C PRO A 292 -1.66 13.53 -5.42
N GLN A 293 -1.86 12.28 -5.85
CA GLN A 293 -2.56 11.98 -7.09
C GLN A 293 -4.08 11.99 -6.89
N SER A 294 -4.84 12.16 -7.97
CA SER A 294 -6.29 11.97 -7.94
C SER A 294 -6.64 10.50 -8.18
N ILE A 295 -7.68 10.00 -7.51
CA ILE A 295 -8.16 8.64 -7.75
C ILE A 295 -8.99 8.59 -9.05
N PRO A 296 -8.70 7.67 -9.98
CA PRO A 296 -9.52 7.47 -11.18
C PRO A 296 -10.97 7.13 -10.83
N GLY A 297 -11.95 7.71 -11.54
CA GLY A 297 -13.39 7.51 -11.30
C GLY A 297 -13.83 6.04 -11.27
N ALA A 298 -13.22 5.18 -12.10
CA ALA A 298 -13.51 3.75 -12.12
C ALA A 298 -13.08 3.01 -10.84
N VAL A 299 -12.01 3.49 -10.18
CA VAL A 299 -11.65 3.00 -8.85
C VAL A 299 -12.66 3.54 -7.86
N ALA A 300 -13.01 4.85 -7.95
CA ALA A 300 -13.95 5.57 -7.10
C ALA A 300 -15.36 4.94 -7.01
N GLU A 301 -15.90 4.43 -8.12
CA GLU A 301 -17.21 3.74 -8.16
C GLU A 301 -17.21 2.39 -7.42
N ASP A 302 -16.07 1.69 -7.38
CA ASP A 302 -15.85 0.51 -6.54
C ASP A 302 -15.57 0.88 -5.06
N LEU A 303 -15.43 2.18 -4.76
CA LEU A 303 -15.22 2.76 -3.41
C LEU A 303 -16.51 3.21 -2.74
N GLU A 304 -17.62 2.52 -2.97
CA GLU A 304 -18.88 2.73 -2.24
C GLU A 304 -18.60 2.93 -0.73
N PRO A 305 -18.83 4.15 -0.20
CA PRO A 305 -18.39 4.55 1.12
C PRO A 305 -19.32 4.01 2.22
N ASP A 306 -18.78 3.20 3.12
CA ASP A 306 -19.04 3.43 4.57
C ASP A 306 -17.99 4.42 5.14
N SER A 307 -17.14 5.05 4.31
CA SER A 307 -15.97 5.82 4.72
C SER A 307 -16.22 7.28 5.14
N THR A 308 -17.47 7.76 5.17
CA THR A 308 -17.82 9.12 5.64
C THR A 308 -18.99 9.20 6.63
N ALA A 309 -19.50 8.08 7.17
CA ALA A 309 -20.52 8.12 8.21
C ALA A 309 -19.93 8.55 9.58
N ILE A 310 -19.62 9.84 9.71
CA ILE A 310 -19.75 10.53 10.99
C ILE A 310 -21.23 10.87 11.12
N ASN A 311 -21.87 10.31 12.15
CA ASN A 311 -23.21 10.72 12.56
C ASN A 311 -23.26 12.25 12.72
N THR A 312 -24.02 12.91 11.87
CA THR A 312 -24.69 14.16 12.21
C THR A 312 -26.17 13.97 11.93
N GLU A 313 -26.93 13.96 13.02
CA GLU A 313 -28.38 14.00 13.02
C GLU A 313 -28.90 15.23 12.26
N SER A 314 -30.12 15.10 11.71
CA SER A 314 -31.02 16.16 11.26
C SER A 314 -30.67 16.92 9.96
N ALA A 315 -31.35 16.58 8.85
CA ALA A 315 -32.35 17.46 8.22
C ALA A 315 -33.01 16.79 6.99
N ALA A 316 -34.24 17.23 6.72
CA ALA A 316 -35.29 16.62 5.91
C ALA A 316 -35.14 16.69 4.38
N GLU A 317 -35.83 15.74 3.72
CA GLU A 317 -36.67 15.86 2.52
C GLU A 317 -36.18 16.69 1.31
N ASN A 318 -35.88 16.01 0.20
CA ASN A 318 -36.71 15.97 -1.02
C ASN A 318 -35.91 15.50 -2.24
N SER A 319 -36.42 14.47 -2.94
CA SER A 319 -36.15 14.23 -4.37
C SER A 319 -36.99 15.20 -5.20
N PRO A 320 -36.50 15.64 -6.37
CA PRO A 320 -36.89 14.92 -7.60
C PRO A 320 -35.83 14.85 -8.71
N ASN A 321 -35.98 13.79 -9.53
CA ASN A 321 -35.57 13.60 -10.93
C ASN A 321 -34.97 14.81 -11.68
N SER A 322 -33.87 14.55 -12.43
CA SER A 322 -33.84 14.43 -13.91
C SER A 322 -32.45 14.75 -14.47
N LEU A 323 -32.00 13.92 -15.42
CA LEU A 323 -30.89 14.20 -16.33
C LEU A 323 -31.24 15.41 -17.22
N PRO A 324 -30.23 16.16 -17.69
CA PRO A 324 -30.20 16.46 -19.12
C PRO A 324 -28.82 16.31 -19.78
N ASP A 325 -28.87 15.64 -20.93
CA ASP A 325 -28.27 15.93 -22.23
C ASP A 325 -26.79 16.37 -22.37
N SER A 326 -26.09 15.53 -23.15
CA SER A 326 -24.90 15.87 -23.94
C SER A 326 -25.22 16.89 -25.05
N PRO A 327 -24.22 17.65 -25.54
CA PRO A 327 -24.24 18.18 -26.89
C PRO A 327 -23.35 17.35 -27.84
N ALA A 328 -23.76 17.41 -29.10
CA ALA A 328 -23.39 16.57 -30.22
C ALA A 328 -22.05 16.94 -30.90
N GLY A 329 -21.55 15.98 -31.69
CA GLY A 329 -20.98 16.27 -33.01
C GLY A 329 -19.61 15.67 -33.32
N GLU A 330 -19.59 14.50 -33.96
CA GLU A 330 -18.92 14.29 -35.27
C GLU A 330 -19.15 12.86 -35.78
N LYS A 331 -19.55 12.75 -37.05
CA LYS A 331 -19.86 11.51 -37.76
C LYS A 331 -18.60 10.66 -37.96
N THR A 332 -18.61 9.39 -37.55
CA THR A 332 -17.69 8.37 -38.08
C THR A 332 -18.41 7.11 -38.56
N ALA A 333 -17.78 6.47 -39.55
CA ALA A 333 -18.36 5.58 -40.54
C ALA A 333 -18.84 4.23 -39.98
N GLY A 334 -19.87 3.66 -40.62
CA GLY A 334 -20.47 2.35 -40.29
C GLY A 334 -19.60 1.15 -40.68
N GLY A 335 -18.45 0.98 -40.04
CA GLY A 335 -17.63 -0.23 -40.08
C GLY A 335 -17.79 -1.09 -38.83
N SER A 336 -17.29 -2.33 -38.87
CA SER A 336 -17.11 -3.21 -37.71
C SER A 336 -15.66 -3.70 -37.67
N LEU A 337 -15.04 -3.73 -36.49
CA LEU A 337 -13.68 -4.23 -36.27
C LEU A 337 -13.73 -5.48 -35.40
N ILE A 338 -13.09 -6.56 -35.84
CA ILE A 338 -12.85 -7.75 -35.04
C ILE A 338 -11.41 -7.68 -34.50
N VAL A 339 -11.26 -7.73 -33.19
CA VAL A 339 -9.97 -7.75 -32.49
C VAL A 339 -9.73 -9.17 -31.98
N ASP A 340 -8.80 -9.87 -32.60
CA ASP A 340 -8.38 -11.21 -32.20
C ASP A 340 -6.85 -11.25 -32.02
N LYS A 341 -6.30 -12.45 -31.80
CA LYS A 341 -4.87 -12.62 -31.59
C LYS A 341 -4.02 -12.10 -32.76
N SER A 342 -4.52 -12.19 -34.00
CA SER A 342 -3.81 -11.71 -35.20
C SER A 342 -3.71 -10.20 -35.27
N TYR A 343 -4.63 -9.47 -34.64
CA TYR A 343 -4.57 -8.00 -34.52
C TYR A 343 -3.28 -7.53 -33.82
N PHE A 344 -2.73 -8.35 -32.93
CA PHE A 344 -1.52 -8.06 -32.15
C PHE A 344 -0.28 -8.80 -32.66
N ALA A 345 -0.32 -9.36 -33.88
CA ALA A 345 0.81 -10.09 -34.42
C ALA A 345 1.92 -9.12 -34.86
N GLU A 346 3.15 -9.40 -34.44
CA GLU A 346 4.36 -8.70 -34.89
C GLU A 346 5.29 -9.68 -35.62
N GLU A 347 6.10 -9.15 -36.54
CA GLU A 347 7.03 -9.96 -37.33
C GLU A 347 8.14 -10.52 -36.43
N GLY A 348 8.19 -11.85 -36.30
CA GLY A 348 9.21 -12.56 -35.54
C GLY A 348 8.64 -13.55 -34.52
N ASP A 349 9.52 -14.32 -33.89
CA ASP A 349 9.13 -15.23 -32.81
C ASP A 349 8.77 -14.44 -31.54
N PRO A 350 7.57 -14.65 -30.93
CA PRO A 350 7.13 -13.90 -29.76
C PRO A 350 8.07 -13.96 -28.56
N LYS A 351 8.76 -15.09 -28.33
CA LYS A 351 9.70 -15.21 -27.20
C LYS A 351 10.94 -14.36 -27.44
N ASN A 352 11.42 -14.29 -28.68
CA ASN A 352 12.52 -13.41 -29.04
C ASN A 352 12.12 -11.93 -28.97
N LEU A 353 10.91 -11.58 -29.41
CA LEU A 353 10.37 -10.21 -29.27
C LEU A 353 10.30 -9.77 -27.81
N ILE A 354 9.81 -10.61 -26.90
CA ILE A 354 9.76 -10.31 -25.45
C ILE A 354 11.16 -10.01 -24.90
N LYS A 355 12.18 -10.81 -25.28
CA LYS A 355 13.56 -10.58 -24.85
C LYS A 355 14.08 -9.24 -25.37
N SER A 356 13.89 -8.97 -26.66
CA SER A 356 14.33 -7.73 -27.30
C SER A 356 13.67 -6.50 -26.67
N TYR A 357 12.35 -6.50 -26.48
CA TYR A 357 11.65 -5.38 -25.84
C TYR A 357 11.99 -5.25 -24.37
N THR A 358 12.28 -6.34 -23.65
CA THR A 358 12.74 -6.25 -22.26
C THR A 358 14.09 -5.54 -22.16
N VAL A 359 15.00 -5.76 -23.11
CA VAL A 359 16.27 -5.01 -23.17
C VAL A 359 16.00 -3.57 -23.59
N ALA A 360 15.14 -3.33 -24.58
CA ALA A 360 14.80 -1.99 -25.04
C ALA A 360 14.17 -1.13 -23.93
N ILE A 361 13.23 -1.68 -23.16
CA ILE A 361 12.58 -1.01 -22.02
C ILE A 361 13.59 -0.66 -20.92
N ARG A 362 14.62 -1.48 -20.70
CA ARG A 362 15.69 -1.14 -19.76
C ARG A 362 16.52 0.05 -20.23
N ASN A 363 16.67 0.22 -21.54
CA ASN A 363 17.44 1.32 -22.13
C ASN A 363 16.61 2.61 -22.26
N ASP A 364 15.32 2.48 -22.60
CA ASP A 364 14.38 3.59 -22.68
C ASP A 364 13.05 3.23 -21.99
N PRO A 365 12.95 3.40 -20.66
CA PRO A 365 11.77 3.02 -19.90
C PRO A 365 10.59 4.00 -20.09
N LYS A 366 10.76 5.07 -20.87
CA LYS A 366 9.73 6.09 -21.08
C LYS A 366 8.98 5.93 -22.40
N ASP A 367 9.50 5.09 -23.31
CA ASP A 367 8.82 4.82 -24.58
C ASP A 367 7.63 3.86 -24.36
N PRO A 368 6.38 4.35 -24.41
CA PRO A 368 5.19 3.54 -24.18
C PRO A 368 5.01 2.44 -25.23
N GLU A 369 5.52 2.68 -26.44
CA GLU A 369 5.33 1.77 -27.56
C GLU A 369 6.12 0.47 -27.34
N LEU A 370 7.23 0.52 -26.61
CA LEU A 370 7.98 -0.68 -26.23
C LEU A 370 7.17 -1.60 -25.32
N PHE A 371 6.44 -1.04 -24.37
CA PHE A 371 5.55 -1.80 -23.49
C PHE A 371 4.39 -2.37 -24.30
N TYR A 372 3.73 -1.56 -25.13
CA TYR A 372 2.65 -2.05 -26.00
C TYR A 372 3.10 -3.24 -26.86
N ARG A 373 4.24 -3.13 -27.54
CA ARG A 373 4.78 -4.20 -28.40
C ARG A 373 5.13 -5.46 -27.63
N ARG A 374 5.71 -5.32 -26.44
CA ARG A 374 5.95 -6.46 -25.55
C ARG A 374 4.65 -7.11 -25.08
N GLY A 375 3.63 -6.31 -24.79
CA GLY A 375 2.27 -6.77 -24.48
C GLY A 375 1.64 -7.54 -25.63
N CYS A 376 1.79 -7.08 -26.88
CA CYS A 376 1.39 -7.80 -28.09
C CYS A 376 2.08 -9.16 -28.20
N ALA A 377 3.38 -9.23 -27.95
CA ALA A 377 4.11 -10.50 -27.93
C ALA A 377 3.62 -11.44 -26.82
N PHE A 378 3.22 -10.93 -25.65
CA PHE A 378 2.60 -11.74 -24.59
C PHE A 378 1.21 -12.26 -24.98
N ILE A 379 0.40 -11.47 -25.70
CA ILE A 379 -0.84 -11.98 -26.33
C ILE A 379 -0.55 -13.17 -27.24
N GLN A 380 0.54 -13.10 -28.03
CA GLN A 380 0.91 -14.22 -28.90
C GLN A 380 1.22 -15.51 -28.14
N LEU A 381 1.66 -15.41 -26.89
CA LEU A 381 1.92 -16.55 -26.01
C LEU A 381 0.73 -16.94 -25.11
N GLY A 382 -0.36 -16.17 -25.12
CA GLY A 382 -1.50 -16.35 -24.21
C GLY A 382 -1.19 -15.95 -22.76
N ASP A 383 -0.14 -15.17 -22.52
CA ASP A 383 0.22 -14.66 -21.20
C ASP A 383 -0.56 -13.35 -20.92
N TRP A 384 -1.85 -13.52 -20.66
CA TRP A 384 -2.80 -12.41 -20.52
C TRP A 384 -2.42 -11.45 -19.38
N MET A 385 -1.89 -11.95 -18.27
CA MET A 385 -1.58 -11.11 -17.11
C MET A 385 -0.39 -10.20 -17.39
N ARG A 386 0.66 -10.71 -18.06
CA ARG A 386 1.81 -9.89 -18.44
C ARG A 386 1.47 -8.93 -19.57
N ALA A 387 0.66 -9.36 -20.54
CA ALA A 387 0.13 -8.47 -21.56
C ALA A 387 -0.67 -7.31 -20.95
N LEU A 388 -1.53 -7.60 -19.96
CA LEU A 388 -2.29 -6.58 -19.25
C LEU A 388 -1.37 -5.55 -18.58
N ASN A 389 -0.33 -6.01 -17.89
CA ASN A 389 0.62 -5.14 -17.22
C ASN A 389 1.33 -4.21 -18.21
N ASP A 390 1.80 -4.76 -19.33
CA ASP A 390 2.49 -4.00 -20.37
C ASP A 390 1.56 -2.97 -21.05
N PHE A 391 0.28 -3.27 -21.28
CA PHE A 391 -0.67 -2.28 -21.79
C PHE A 391 -1.00 -1.18 -20.77
N CYS A 392 -1.04 -1.52 -19.48
CA CYS A 392 -1.15 -0.52 -18.42
C CYS A 392 0.08 0.41 -18.41
N ASP A 393 1.29 -0.14 -18.51
CA ASP A 393 2.53 0.66 -18.57
C ASP A 393 2.57 1.56 -19.82
N ALA A 394 2.14 1.05 -20.98
CA ALA A 394 2.02 1.84 -22.21
C ALA A 394 1.01 3.00 -22.05
N GLN A 395 -0.16 2.73 -21.49
CA GLN A 395 -1.18 3.75 -21.22
C GLN A 395 -0.71 4.79 -20.20
N MET A 396 0.06 4.40 -19.18
CA MET A 396 0.60 5.33 -18.18
C MET A 396 1.59 6.32 -18.78
N ASN A 397 2.44 5.88 -19.72
CA ASN A 397 3.42 6.75 -20.37
C ASN A 397 2.80 7.61 -21.48
N THR A 398 1.72 7.17 -22.15
CA THR A 398 0.97 8.01 -23.10
C THR A 398 -0.52 7.62 -23.12
N PRO A 399 -1.38 8.32 -22.37
CA PRO A 399 -2.78 7.93 -22.16
C PRO A 399 -3.71 8.23 -23.34
N ASN A 400 -3.26 8.89 -24.40
CA ASN A 400 -4.12 9.31 -25.51
C ASN A 400 -4.03 8.40 -26.74
N LYS A 401 -3.51 7.19 -26.61
CA LYS A 401 -3.33 6.23 -27.70
C LYS A 401 -4.39 5.14 -27.65
N ALA A 402 -5.32 5.15 -28.59
CA ALA A 402 -6.44 4.22 -28.64
C ALA A 402 -6.02 2.74 -28.70
N HIS A 403 -4.89 2.41 -29.34
CA HIS A 403 -4.43 1.03 -29.45
C HIS A 403 -4.03 0.40 -28.11
N PHE A 404 -3.60 1.19 -27.12
CA PHE A 404 -3.32 0.68 -25.77
C PHE A 404 -4.59 0.19 -25.08
N TYR A 405 -5.68 0.96 -25.22
CA TYR A 405 -6.99 0.58 -24.71
C TYR A 405 -7.57 -0.63 -25.45
N ILE A 406 -7.37 -0.74 -26.77
CA ILE A 406 -7.78 -1.93 -27.52
C ILE A 406 -7.06 -3.18 -27.01
N GLY A 407 -5.74 -3.11 -26.78
CA GLY A 407 -4.95 -4.20 -26.21
C GLY A 407 -5.46 -4.62 -24.83
N ARG A 408 -5.69 -3.64 -23.96
CA ARG A 408 -6.19 -3.86 -22.60
C ARG A 408 -7.62 -4.44 -22.60
N ALA A 409 -8.49 -3.95 -23.48
CA ALA A 409 -9.85 -4.44 -23.64
C ALA A 409 -9.90 -5.90 -24.10
N TYR A 410 -9.05 -6.27 -25.08
CA TYR A 410 -8.93 -7.66 -25.55
C TYR A 410 -8.46 -8.59 -24.43
N VAL A 411 -7.47 -8.17 -23.65
CA VAL A 411 -6.97 -8.95 -22.52
C VAL A 411 -8.04 -9.11 -21.43
N TYR A 412 -8.78 -8.05 -21.10
CA TYR A 412 -9.92 -8.14 -20.18
C TYR A 412 -10.99 -9.10 -20.68
N HIS A 413 -11.28 -9.11 -21.98
CA HIS A 413 -12.20 -10.09 -22.56
C HIS A 413 -11.68 -11.53 -22.35
N LYS A 414 -10.40 -11.82 -22.62
CA LYS A 414 -9.81 -13.15 -22.39
C LYS A 414 -9.76 -13.54 -20.90
N LEU A 415 -9.72 -12.57 -20.00
CA LEU A 415 -9.80 -12.78 -18.54
C LEU A 415 -11.24 -12.84 -18.01
N ASN A 416 -12.25 -12.89 -18.88
CA ASN A 416 -13.68 -12.90 -18.52
C ASN A 416 -14.10 -11.67 -17.68
N ARG A 417 -13.55 -10.50 -18.04
CA ARG A 417 -13.83 -9.18 -17.44
C ARG A 417 -14.56 -8.26 -18.43
N PRO A 418 -15.83 -8.53 -18.76
CA PRO A 418 -16.54 -7.85 -19.84
C PRO A 418 -16.88 -6.38 -19.55
N ILE A 419 -16.95 -5.99 -18.28
CA ILE A 419 -17.20 -4.60 -17.87
C ILE A 419 -15.96 -3.74 -18.16
N ASP A 420 -14.79 -4.20 -17.72
CA ASP A 420 -13.51 -3.51 -17.96
C ASP A 420 -13.21 -3.43 -19.46
N ALA A 421 -13.45 -4.53 -20.20
CA ALA A 421 -13.28 -4.54 -21.64
C ALA A 421 -14.17 -3.51 -22.35
N ARG A 422 -15.43 -3.38 -21.92
CA ARG A 422 -16.35 -2.38 -22.48
C ARG A 422 -15.92 -0.96 -22.14
N SER A 423 -15.40 -0.73 -20.94
CA SER A 423 -14.88 0.58 -20.54
C SER A 423 -13.72 1.00 -21.44
N ASP A 424 -12.74 0.11 -21.63
CA ASP A 424 -11.58 0.39 -22.46
C ASP A 424 -11.93 0.61 -23.93
N LEU A 425 -12.93 -0.10 -24.48
CA LEU A 425 -13.39 0.18 -25.85
C LEU A 425 -14.00 1.58 -26.00
N LYS A 426 -14.70 2.08 -24.97
CA LYS A 426 -15.21 3.46 -24.98
C LYS A 426 -14.06 4.46 -24.96
N ASP A 427 -13.05 4.22 -24.12
CA ASP A 427 -11.86 5.07 -24.05
C ASP A 427 -11.09 5.04 -25.39
N ALA A 428 -10.93 3.87 -26.01
CA ALA A 428 -10.32 3.75 -27.33
C ALA A 428 -11.04 4.61 -28.38
N GLN A 429 -12.37 4.52 -28.45
CA GLN A 429 -13.20 5.31 -29.37
C GLN A 429 -13.19 6.81 -29.05
N PHE A 430 -13.03 7.16 -27.77
CA PHE A 430 -12.86 8.55 -27.34
C PHE A 430 -11.55 9.14 -27.87
N TYR A 431 -10.44 8.40 -27.78
CA TYR A 431 -9.12 8.86 -28.21
C TYR A 431 -8.89 8.76 -29.73
N ASP A 432 -9.51 7.79 -30.40
CA ASP A 432 -9.52 7.70 -31.86
C ASP A 432 -10.96 7.58 -32.40
N LYS A 433 -11.52 8.75 -32.76
CA LYS A 433 -12.87 8.84 -33.33
C LYS A 433 -13.03 8.03 -34.62
N LYS A 434 -11.94 7.68 -35.33
CA LYS A 434 -12.00 6.91 -36.59
C LYS A 434 -12.30 5.44 -36.35
N LEU A 435 -12.16 4.96 -35.12
CA LEU A 435 -12.53 3.59 -34.78
C LEU A 435 -14.02 3.35 -35.05
N PRO A 436 -14.39 2.16 -35.56
CA PRO A 436 -15.78 1.84 -35.80
C PRO A 436 -16.58 1.77 -34.50
N PRO A 437 -17.90 2.06 -34.55
CA PRO A 437 -18.76 1.99 -33.37
C PRO A 437 -18.92 0.57 -32.84
N GLN A 438 -18.81 -0.44 -33.72
CA GLN A 438 -18.85 -1.86 -33.34
C GLN A 438 -17.45 -2.47 -33.36
N ILE A 439 -16.92 -2.76 -32.17
CA ILE A 439 -15.70 -3.55 -31.97
C ILE A 439 -16.09 -4.83 -31.24
N SER A 440 -15.75 -5.98 -31.80
CA SER A 440 -15.98 -7.30 -31.21
C SER A 440 -14.66 -8.05 -31.02
N PHE A 441 -14.63 -8.96 -30.06
CA PHE A 441 -13.45 -9.79 -29.80
C PHE A 441 -13.62 -11.17 -30.45
N GLY A 442 -12.61 -11.57 -31.22
CA GLY A 442 -12.52 -12.92 -31.78
C GLY A 442 -11.85 -13.90 -30.82
N ASP A 443 -12.02 -15.19 -31.11
CA ASP A 443 -11.44 -16.30 -30.35
C ASP A 443 -9.92 -16.40 -30.47
#